data_AF-A0AAE6NWH3-F1
#
_entry.id   AF-A0AAE6NWH3-F1
#
_cell.length_a   1.000
_cell.length_b   1.000
_cell.length_c   1.000
_cell.angle_alpha   90.00
_cell.angle_beta   90.00
_cell.angle_gamma   90.00
#
_symmetry.space_group_name_H-M   'P 1'
#
loop_
_entity.id
_entity.type
_entity.pdbx_description
1 polymer ?
#
loop_
_entity_poly.entity_id
_entity_poly.type
_entity_poly.pdbx_seq_one_letter_code
_entity_poly.pdbx_strand_id
1 'polypeptide(L)' 'MSQDENDRVVSAFISSKAEFDGLLERLAALSADHFCVSPDDVHWGHVGTVADAVLLLRQALAQLEPGQPSASSK' A
#
# COMPACT_ATOMS: atom_id res chain seq x y z
N MET A 1 28.20 -6.89 -12.56
CA MET A 1 27.19 -5.87 -12.93
C MET A 1 27.94 -4.61 -13.31
N SER A 2 27.70 -4.06 -14.50
CA SER A 2 28.30 -2.80 -14.93
C SER A 2 27.65 -1.63 -14.20
N GLN A 3 28.35 -0.50 -14.07
CA GLN A 3 27.85 0.70 -13.38
C GLN A 3 26.48 1.16 -13.94
N ASP A 4 26.29 1.11 -15.26
CA ASP A 4 25.03 1.45 -15.93
C ASP A 4 23.84 0.58 -15.51
N GLU A 5 24.07 -0.69 -15.16
CA GLU A 5 23.00 -1.58 -14.71
C GLU A 5 22.58 -1.24 -13.27
N ASN A 6 23.55 -0.87 -12.43
CA ASN A 6 23.27 -0.43 -11.07
C ASN A 6 22.45 0.87 -11.05
N ASP A 7 22.83 1.85 -11.88
CA ASP A 7 22.07 3.09 -12.04
C ASP A 7 20.63 2.83 -12.52
N ARG A 8 20.43 1.88 -13.45
CA ARG A 8 19.08 1.48 -13.89
C ARG A 8 18.25 0.87 -12.79
N VAL A 9 18.83 -0.05 -12.02
CA VAL A 9 18.13 -0.69 -10.88
C VAL A 9 17.76 0.35 -9.83
N VAL A 10 18.68 1.27 -9.49
CA VAL A 10 18.41 2.36 -8.54
C VAL A 10 17.32 3.28 -9.05
N SER A 11 17.38 3.69 -10.32
CA SER A 11 16.35 4.54 -10.92
C SER A 11 14.97 3.88 -10.90
N ALA A 12 14.89 2.59 -11.25
CA ALA A 12 13.64 1.83 -11.22
C ALA A 12 13.09 1.75 -9.79
N PHE A 13 13.95 1.47 -8.80
CA PHE A 13 13.56 1.42 -7.39
C PHE A 13 13.01 2.76 -6.90
N ILE A 14 13.69 3.88 -7.19
CA ILE A 14 13.24 5.22 -6.80
C ILE A 14 11.88 5.55 -7.44
N SER A 15 11.69 5.20 -8.72
CA SER A 15 10.41 5.41 -9.41
C SER A 15 9.28 4.63 -8.76
N SER A 16 9.49 3.34 -8.47
CA SER A 16 8.49 2.50 -7.79
C SER A 16 8.19 3.00 -6.37
N LYS A 17 9.21 3.49 -5.64
CA LYS A 17 9.02 4.08 -4.32
C LYS A 17 8.17 5.35 -4.40
N ALA A 18 8.47 6.24 -5.35
CA ALA A 18 7.73 7.49 -5.52
C ALA A 18 6.25 7.24 -5.84
N GLU A 19 5.96 6.24 -6.68
CA GLU A 19 4.58 5.83 -6.95
C GLU A 19 3.88 5.29 -5.69
N PHE A 20 4.55 4.42 -4.93
CA PHE A 20 4.02 3.89 -3.68
C PHE A 20 3.73 5.00 -2.64
N ASP A 21 4.67 5.93 -2.47
CA ASP A 21 4.50 7.08 -1.56
C ASP A 21 3.30 7.94 -1.98
N GLY A 22 3.13 8.19 -3.28
CA GLY A 22 2.00 8.96 -3.82
C GLY A 22 0.64 8.27 -3.59
N LEU A 23 0.59 6.94 -3.69
CA LEU A 23 -0.63 6.17 -3.36
C LEU A 23 -0.94 6.21 -1.87
N LEU A 24 0.08 6.14 -1.01
CA LEU A 24 -0.10 6.28 0.44
C LEU A 24 -0.61 7.67 0.84
N GLU A 25 -0.07 8.74 0.23
CA GLU A 25 -0.54 10.10 0.47
C GLU A 25 -2.02 10.25 0.10
N ARG A 26 -2.41 9.72 -1.07
CA ARG A 26 -3.81 9.75 -1.52
C ARG A 26 -4.72 8.98 -0.58
N LEU A 27 -4.28 7.82 -0.09
CA LEU A 27 -5.05 7.02 0.87
C LEU A 27 -5.18 7.72 2.22
N ALA A 28 -4.12 8.37 2.70
CA ALA A 28 -4.15 9.16 3.93
C ALA A 28 -5.12 10.34 3.81
N ALA A 29 -5.15 11.03 2.66
CA ALA A 29 -6.10 12.10 2.39
C ALA A 29 -7.56 11.58 2.40
N LEU A 30 -7.82 10.43 1.76
CA LEU A 30 -9.14 9.79 1.82
C LEU A 30 -9.51 9.41 3.27
N SER A 31 -8.58 8.84 4.03
CA SER A 31 -8.81 8.49 5.43
C SER A 31 -9.13 9.72 6.29
N ALA A 32 -8.47 10.85 6.04
CA ALA A 32 -8.75 12.11 6.74
C ALA A 32 -10.14 12.66 6.41
N ASP A 33 -10.62 12.43 5.18
CA ASP A 33 -11.96 12.78 4.71
C ASP A 33 -13.02 11.68 4.99
N HIS A 34 -12.75 10.75 5.92
CA HIS A 34 -13.65 9.62 6.25
C HIS A 34 -14.06 8.76 5.03
N PHE A 35 -13.15 8.61 4.07
CA PHE A 35 -13.39 7.98 2.77
C PHE A 35 -14.54 8.63 1.98
N CYS A 36 -14.73 9.94 2.15
CA CYS A 36 -15.85 10.70 1.60
C CYS A 36 -17.23 10.22 2.08
N VAL A 37 -17.30 9.47 3.18
CA VAL A 37 -18.55 8.98 3.78
C VAL A 37 -18.91 9.84 4.98
N SER A 38 -20.09 10.44 4.95
CA SER A 38 -20.61 11.19 6.09
C SER A 38 -20.95 10.22 7.23
N PRO A 39 -20.66 10.57 8.49
CA PRO A 39 -20.90 9.69 9.65
C PRO A 39 -22.36 9.23 9.77
N ASP A 40 -23.32 10.07 9.37
CA ASP A 40 -24.75 9.76 9.36
C ASP A 40 -25.19 8.78 8.24
N ASP A 41 -24.35 8.57 7.21
CA ASP A 41 -24.60 7.69 6.06
C ASP A 41 -23.73 6.41 6.09
N VAL A 42 -22.95 6.23 7.16
CA VAL A 42 -22.12 5.03 7.35
C VAL A 42 -23.01 3.80 7.53
N HIS A 43 -22.72 2.75 6.77
CA HIS A 43 -23.38 1.45 6.88
C HIS A 43 -22.38 0.30 6.70
N TRP A 44 -22.81 -0.93 6.97
CA TRP A 44 -21.95 -2.12 6.93
C TRP A 44 -21.24 -2.34 5.59
N GLY A 45 -21.83 -1.95 4.45
CA GLY A 45 -21.15 -1.92 3.16
C GLY A 45 -19.88 -1.04 3.14
N HIS A 46 -19.93 0.18 3.69
CA HIS A 46 -18.76 1.07 3.82
C HIS A 46 -17.69 0.44 4.73
N VAL A 47 -18.11 -0.20 5.82
CA VAL A 47 -17.21 -0.93 6.73
C VAL A 47 -16.48 -2.05 5.98
N GLY A 48 -17.18 -2.81 5.13
CA GLY A 48 -16.58 -3.84 4.28
C GLY A 48 -15.50 -3.28 3.36
N THR A 49 -15.80 -2.22 2.63
CA THR A 49 -14.84 -1.57 1.71
C THR A 49 -13.57 -1.10 2.43
N VAL A 50 -13.70 -0.48 3.60
CA VAL A 50 -12.54 -0.04 4.40
C VAL A 50 -11.77 -1.26 4.94
N ALA A 51 -12.46 -2.32 5.36
CA ALA A 51 -11.82 -3.55 5.84
C ALA A 51 -11.00 -4.25 4.75
N ASP A 52 -11.51 -4.31 3.51
CA ASP A 52 -10.77 -4.83 2.36
C ASP A 52 -9.51 -4.01 2.07
N ALA A 53 -9.61 -2.67 2.09
CA ALA A 53 -8.45 -1.80 1.93
C ALA A 53 -7.40 -2.02 3.04
N VAL A 54 -7.83 -2.17 4.29
CA VAL A 54 -6.94 -2.48 5.43
C VAL A 54 -6.26 -3.83 5.24
N LEU A 55 -6.95 -4.85 4.75
CA LEU A 55 -6.36 -6.16 4.47
C LEU A 55 -5.24 -6.06 3.43
N LEU A 56 -5.49 -5.34 2.33
CA LEU A 56 -4.50 -5.13 1.27
C LEU A 56 -3.26 -4.40 1.79
N LEU A 57 -3.43 -3.35 2.61
CA LEU A 57 -2.31 -2.64 3.22
C LEU A 57 -1.50 -3.55 4.16
N ARG A 58 -2.17 -4.40 4.95
CA ARG A 58 -1.48 -5.35 5.83
C ARG A 58 -0.65 -6.36 5.03
N GLN A 59 -1.17 -6.84 3.90
CA GLN A 59 -0.42 -7.72 3.00
C GLN A 59 0.77 -7.00 2.36
N ALA A 60 0.61 -5.74 1.95
CA ALA A 60 1.72 -4.94 1.43
C ALA A 60 2.80 -4.70 2.50
N LEU A 61 2.41 -4.36 3.73
CA LEU A 61 3.33 -4.19 4.86
C LEU A 61 4.07 -5.49 5.18
N ALA A 62 3.37 -6.63 5.22
CA ALA A 62 3.98 -7.93 5.47
C ALA A 62 5.02 -8.33 4.40
N GLN A 63 4.87 -7.86 3.16
CA GLN A 63 5.85 -8.09 2.09
C GLN A 63 7.10 -7.21 2.21
N LEU A 64 6.98 -6.05 2.85
CA LEU A 64 8.08 -5.09 3.03
C LEU A 64 8.85 -5.30 4.34
N GLU A 65 8.22 -5.95 5.34
CA GLU A 65 8.85 -6.32 6.61
C GLU A 65 9.94 -7.39 6.38
N PRO A 66 11.23 -7.09 6.66
CA PRO A 66 12.29 -8.06 6.50
C PRO A 66 12.16 -9.16 7.56
N GLY A 67 11.78 -10.37 7.15
CA GLY A 67 11.83 -11.57 8.00
C GLY A 67 10.52 -12.33 8.20
N GLN A 68 9.45 -12.06 7.47
CA GLN A 68 8.36 -13.03 7.41
C GLN A 68 8.83 -14.26 6.63
N PRO A 69 8.78 -15.49 7.21
CA PRO A 69 8.97 -16.68 6.41
C PRO A 69 7.88 -16.63 5.34
N SER A 70 8.28 -16.57 4.06
CA SER A 70 7.37 -16.85 2.95
C SER A 70 6.53 -18.02 3.39
N ALA A 71 5.24 -17.76 3.63
CA ALA A 71 4.31 -18.79 4.05
C ALA A 71 4.37 -19.85 2.96
N SER A 72 5.16 -20.89 3.24
CA SER A 72 5.43 -21.96 2.34
C SER A 72 4.12 -22.71 2.18
N SER A 73 3.66 -22.73 0.93
CA SER A 73 2.98 -23.87 0.33
C SER A 73 1.72 -24.39 1.02
N LYS A 74 0.58 -24.24 0.32
CA LYS A 74 -0.29 -25.40 0.11
C LYS A 74 -0.99 -25.33 -1.24
#